data_AF-A0A950IDJ8-F1
#
_entry.id   AF-A0A950IDJ8-F1
#
_cell.length_a   1.000
_cell.length_b   1.000
_cell.length_c   1.000
_cell.angle_alpha   90.00
_cell.angle_beta   90.00
_cell.angle_gamma   90.00
#
_symmetry.space_group_name_H-M   'P 1'
#
loop_
_entity.id
_entity.type
_entity.pdbx_description
1 polymer ?
#
loop_
_entity_poly.entity_id
_entity_poly.type
_entity_poly.pdbx_seq_one_letter_code
_entity_poly.pdbx_strand_id
1 'polypeptide(L)' 'MTTATVEGRIEAALDRIRPAIRRDGGDVWLVKVDADVAYVQMIGACGGCPASHATLKGGIETVVREDVPEIRAVEQV' A
#
# COMPACT_ATOMS: atom_id res chain seq x y z
N MET A 1 10.85 -21.32 3.14
CA MET A 1 12.19 -20.68 3.14
C MET A 1 12.09 -19.41 2.32
N THR A 2 12.04 -18.28 3.03
CA THR A 2 12.58 -16.97 2.63
C THR A 2 12.01 -16.28 1.38
N THR A 3 10.76 -15.83 1.41
CA THR A 3 10.29 -14.68 0.60
C THR A 3 10.76 -13.33 1.20
N ALA A 4 11.90 -13.30 1.89
CA ALA A 4 12.26 -12.21 2.80
C ALA A 4 12.90 -10.97 2.15
N THR A 5 12.78 -10.77 0.83
CA THR A 5 13.49 -9.67 0.15
C THR A 5 12.60 -8.54 -0.32
N VAL A 6 11.35 -8.80 -0.72
CA VAL A 6 10.47 -7.76 -1.32
C VAL A 6 9.30 -7.44 -0.40
N GLU A 7 8.57 -8.46 0.07
CA GLU A 7 7.44 -8.25 0.97
C GLU A 7 7.84 -7.49 2.23
N GLY A 8 8.97 -7.83 2.85
CA GLY A 8 9.45 -7.13 4.06
C GLY A 8 9.82 -5.66 3.82
N ARG A 9 10.31 -5.31 2.63
CA ARG A 9 10.59 -3.91 2.28
C ARG A 9 9.29 -3.13 2.06
N ILE A 10 8.32 -3.75 1.39
CA ILE A 10 6.99 -3.15 1.20
C ILE A 10 6.31 -2.99 2.55
N GLU A 11 6.36 -4.00 3.42
CA GLU A 11 5.77 -3.96 4.76
C GLU A 11 6.39 -2.85 5.61
N ALA A 12 7.71 -2.66 5.56
CA ALA A 12 8.38 -1.55 6.23
C ALA A 12 7.98 -0.17 5.66
N ALA A 13 7.83 -0.05 4.34
CA ALA A 13 7.34 1.16 3.69
C ALA A 13 5.87 1.46 4.08
N LEU A 14 5.02 0.43 4.07
CA LEU A 14 3.62 0.49 4.50
C LEU A 14 3.52 0.90 5.97
N ASP A 15 4.33 0.33 6.86
CA ASP A 15 4.35 0.69 8.29
C ASP A 15 4.74 2.15 8.54
N ARG A 16 5.61 2.73 7.69
CA ARG A 16 5.93 4.17 7.75
C ARG A 16 4.74 5.04 7.35
N ILE A 17 3.95 4.64 6.35
CA ILE A 17 2.80 5.44 5.87
C ILE A 17 1.49 5.15 6.60
N ARG A 18 1.35 3.98 7.24
CA ARG A 18 0.19 3.60 8.06
C ARG A 18 -0.29 4.70 9.01
N PRO A 19 0.57 5.37 9.80
CA PRO A 19 0.11 6.46 10.66
C PRO A 19 -0.45 7.67 9.87
N ALA A 20 0.04 7.93 8.66
CA ALA A 20 -0.52 8.96 7.78
C ALA A 20 -1.90 8.53 7.25
N ILE A 21 -2.01 7.31 6.71
CA ILE A 21 -3.27 6.75 6.20
C ILE A 21 -4.33 6.67 7.31
N ARG A 22 -3.93 6.31 8.53
CA ARG A 22 -4.80 6.30 9.71
C ARG A 22 -5.28 7.69 10.12
N ARG A 23 -4.48 8.75 9.90
CA ARG A 23 -4.94 10.13 10.09
C ARG A 23 -6.01 10.52 9.08
N ASP A 24 -5.94 10.00 7.86
CA ASP A 24 -6.97 10.18 6.83
C ASP A 24 -8.22 9.30 7.06
N GLY A 25 -8.24 8.50 8.13
CA GLY A 25 -9.38 7.64 8.48
C GLY A 25 -9.40 6.30 7.75
N GLY A 26 -8.22 5.82 7.33
CA GLY A 26 -8.04 4.56 6.65
C GLY A 26 -6.93 3.67 7.22
N ASP A 27 -6.72 2.54 6.58
CA ASP A 27 -5.63 1.62 6.88
C ASP A 27 -5.23 0.85 5.61
N VAL A 28 -4.04 0.28 5.60
CA VAL A 28 -3.54 -0.52 4.47
C VAL A 28 -2.78 -1.74 4.97
N TRP A 29 -3.01 -2.86 4.28
CA TRP A 29 -2.44 -4.16 4.61
C TRP A 29 -1.89 -4.81 3.35
N LEU A 30 -0.67 -5.33 3.40
CA LEU A 30 -0.14 -6.13 2.31
C LEU A 30 -0.84 -7.49 2.30
N VAL A 31 -1.44 -7.86 1.18
CA VAL A 31 -2.07 -9.18 1.01
C VAL A 31 -1.09 -10.15 0.38
N LYS A 32 -0.49 -9.75 -0.73
CA LYS A 32 0.53 -10.53 -1.44
C LYS A 32 1.31 -9.65 -2.40
N VAL A 33 2.43 -10.17 -2.87
CA VAL A 33 3.21 -9.57 -3.95
C VAL A 33 3.31 -10.60 -5.07
N ASP A 34 2.97 -10.20 -6.29
CA ASP A 34 3.07 -11.05 -7.48
C ASP A 34 3.96 -10.35 -8.50
N ALA A 35 5.12 -10.93 -8.79
CA ALA A 35 6.13 -10.38 -9.69
C ALA A 35 6.49 -8.91 -9.36
N ASP A 36 5.92 -7.95 -10.09
CA ASP A 36 6.10 -6.50 -9.96
C ASP A 36 4.83 -5.76 -9.50
N VAL A 37 3.81 -6.49 -9.02
CA VAL A 37 2.54 -5.96 -8.54
C VAL A 37 2.35 -6.28 -7.05
N ALA A 38 2.21 -5.24 -6.23
CA ALA A 38 1.86 -5.39 -4.83
C ALA A 38 0.34 -5.33 -4.66
N TYR A 39 -0.25 -6.39 -4.10
CA TYR A 39 -1.67 -6.44 -3.77
C TYR A 39 -1.85 -6.01 -2.33
N VAL A 40 -2.57 -4.90 -2.16
CA VAL A 40 -2.85 -4.33 -0.85
C VAL A 40 -4.34 -4.28 -0.60
N GLN A 41 -4.73 -4.47 0.64
CA GLN A 41 -6.09 -4.28 1.10
C GLN A 41 -6.14 -2.99 1.89
N MET A 42 -6.86 -2.01 1.34
CA MET A 42 -7.11 -0.75 2.01
C MET A 42 -8.42 -0.87 2.81
N ILE A 43 -8.37 -0.52 4.10
CA ILE A 43 -9.50 -0.56 5.01
C ILE A 43 -9.85 0.86 5.40
N GLY A 44 -10.96 1.35 4.88
CA GLY A 44 -11.50 2.65 5.26
C GLY A 44 -10.82 3.82 4.55
N ALA A 45 -11.64 4.74 4.09
CA ALA A 45 -11.42 6.16 4.26
C ALA A 45 -12.84 6.72 4.30
N CYS A 46 -13.41 6.77 5.50
CA CYS A 46 -14.74 7.32 5.80
C CYS A 46 -15.88 6.91 4.84
N GLY A 47 -16.58 5.81 5.14
CA GLY A 47 -18.04 5.70 5.02
C GLY A 47 -18.77 5.90 3.67
N GLY A 48 -18.13 6.30 2.56
CA GLY A 48 -18.83 6.45 1.28
C GLY A 48 -18.31 7.44 0.25
N CYS A 49 -17.08 7.99 0.35
CA CYS A 49 -16.58 8.96 -0.63
C CYS A 49 -15.52 8.34 -1.58
N PRO A 50 -15.87 7.98 -2.84
CA PRO A 50 -14.96 7.31 -3.77
C PRO A 50 -13.77 8.19 -4.20
N ALA A 51 -13.89 9.51 -4.06
CA ALA A 51 -12.81 10.45 -4.39
C ALA A 51 -11.58 10.30 -3.50
N SER A 52 -11.76 9.97 -2.20
CA SER A 52 -10.63 9.81 -1.28
C SER A 52 -9.83 8.53 -1.55
N HIS A 53 -10.49 7.47 -2.03
CA HIS A 53 -9.84 6.20 -2.36
C HIS A 53 -8.83 6.33 -3.50
N ALA A 54 -9.17 7.08 -4.55
CA ALA A 54 -8.28 7.30 -5.68
C ALA A 54 -7.02 8.10 -5.27
N THR A 55 -7.19 9.12 -4.44
CA THR A 55 -6.08 9.96 -3.96
C THR A 55 -5.16 9.19 -3.01
N LEU A 56 -5.74 8.39 -2.10
CA LEU A 56 -4.98 7.52 -1.20
C LEU A 56 -4.20 6.44 -1.96
N LYS A 57 -4.83 5.78 -2.94
CA LYS A 57 -4.15 4.78 -3.80
C LYS A 57 -2.93 5.38 -4.49
N GLY A 58 -3.06 6.57 -5.08
CA GLY A 58 -1.96 7.24 -5.77
C GLY A 58 -0.80 7.62 -4.83
N GLY A 59 -1.11 8.04 -3.60
CA GLY A 59 -0.10 8.32 -2.57
C GLY A 59 0.67 7.07 -2.15
N ILE A 60 -0.04 5.97 -1.90
CA ILE A 60 0.56 4.69 -1.52
C ILE A 60 1.44 4.14 -2.65
N GLU A 61 0.95 4.16 -3.89
CA GLU A 61 1.71 3.69 -5.06
C GLU A 61 3.00 4.50 -5.24
N THR A 62 2.95 5.82 -5.04
CA THR A 62 4.12 6.67 -5.13
C THR A 62 5.16 6.30 -4.07
N VAL A 63 4.77 6.21 -2.81
CA VAL A 63 5.71 5.89 -1.72
C VAL A 63 6.27 4.48 -1.85
N VAL A 64 5.43 3.50 -2.19
CA VAL A 64 5.87 2.12 -2.40
C VAL A 64 6.87 2.04 -3.54
N ARG A 65 6.69 2.79 -4.64
CA ARG A 65 7.65 2.83 -5.76
C ARG A 65 8.94 3.58 -5.41
N GLU A 66 8.89 4.57 -4.52
CA GLU A 66 10.08 5.28 -4.01
C GLU A 66 10.93 4.38 -3.09
N ASP A 67 10.31 3.68 -2.15
CA ASP A 67 11.01 2.76 -1.23
C ASP A 67 11.38 1.43 -1.91
N VAL A 68 10.54 0.94 -2.83
CA VAL A 68 10.67 -0.36 -3.51
C VAL A 68 10.48 -0.20 -5.02
N PRO A 69 11.53 0.20 -5.77
CA PRO A 69 11.45 0.40 -7.22
C PRO A 69 11.23 -0.89 -8.03
N GLU A 70 11.27 -2.05 -7.36
CA GLU A 70 10.94 -3.35 -7.95
C GLU A 70 9.43 -3.51 -8.20
N ILE A 71 8.59 -2.75 -7.47
CA ILE A 71 7.14 -2.74 -7.68
C ILE A 71 6.77 -1.67 -8.71
N ARG A 72 6.10 -2.10 -9.77
CA ARG A 72 5.61 -1.22 -10.85
C ARG A 72 4.17 -0.78 -10.66
N ALA A 73 3.36 -1.61 -9.99
CA ALA A 73 1.95 -1.32 -9.78
C ALA A 73 1.49 -1.75 -8.39
N VAL A 74 0.51 -1.03 -7.86
CA VAL A 74 -0.19 -1.40 -6.62
C VAL A 74 -1.65 -1.64 -6.94
N GLU A 75 -2.11 -2.87 -6.67
CA GLU A 75 -3.50 -3.27 -6.89
C GLU A 75 -4.25 -3.38 -5.56
N GLN A 76 -5.50 -2.91 -5.57
CA GLN A 76 -6.38 -3.03 -4.42
C GLN A 76 -7.26 -4.28 -4.57
N VAL A 77 -7.32 -5.10 -3.52
CA VAL A 77 -8.22 -6.28 -3.44
C VAL A 77 -9.36 -6.10 -2.45
#